data_AF-A0A1T5NCY1-F1
#
_entry.id   AF-A0A1T5NCY1-F1
#
_cell.length_a   1.000
_cell.length_b   1.000
_cell.length_c   1.000
_cell.angle_alpha   90.00
_cell.angle_beta   90.00
_cell.angle_gamma   90.00
#
_symmetry.space_group_name_H-M   'P 1'
#
loop_
_entity.id
_entity.type
_entity.pdbx_description
1 polymer ?
#
loop_
_entity_poly.entity_id
_entity_poly.type
_entity_poly.pdbx_seq_one_letter_code
_entity_poly.pdbx_strand_id
1 'polypeptide(L)' 'MGYIKEPKGVNFVVDPKPVTENDKKLISEVIAHYKATGKKKRVVISKTANKPKDSKKSSR' A
#
# COMPACT_ATOMS: atom_id res chain seq x y z
N MET A 1 -7.78 31.04 -4.51
CA MET A 1 -7.93 29.78 -3.75
C MET A 1 -9.17 29.06 -4.25
N GLY A 2 -9.00 28.06 -5.11
CA GLY A 2 -10.11 27.43 -5.84
C GLY A 2 -10.94 26.49 -4.97
N TYR A 3 -12.26 26.71 -4.95
CA TYR A 3 -13.23 25.85 -4.29
C TYR A 3 -13.35 24.51 -5.03
N ILE A 4 -12.60 23.50 -4.62
CA ILE A 4 -12.88 22.12 -5.04
C ILE A 4 -14.06 21.65 -4.19
N LYS A 5 -15.26 21.67 -4.78
CA LYS A 5 -16.49 21.16 -4.17
C LYS A 5 -16.47 19.64 -4.32
N GLU A 6 -16.42 18.89 -3.22
CA GLU A 6 -16.52 17.43 -3.28
C GLU A 6 -17.85 17.04 -3.99
N PRO A 7 -17.82 16.10 -4.95
CA PRO A 7 -19.02 15.70 -5.67
C PRO A 7 -20.03 15.08 -4.70
N LYS A 8 -21.26 15.60 -4.71
CA LYS A 8 -22.35 15.09 -3.86
C LYS A 8 -22.61 13.62 -4.22
N GLY A 9 -22.41 12.72 -3.26
CA GLY A 9 -22.67 11.29 -3.40
C GLY A 9 -21.45 10.41 -3.66
N VAL A 10 -20.22 10.93 -3.57
CA VAL A 10 -19.00 10.09 -3.65
C VAL A 10 -18.50 9.80 -2.24
N ASN A 11 -18.69 8.56 -1.79
CA ASN A 11 -18.03 8.05 -0.58
C ASN A 11 -16.68 7.46 -0.98
N PHE A 12 -15.58 8.03 -0.48
CA PHE A 12 -14.27 7.39 -0.56
C PHE A 12 -14.25 6.19 0.40
N VAL A 13 -14.63 5.03 -0.10
CA VAL A 13 -14.43 3.77 0.62
C VAL A 13 -12.96 3.41 0.48
N VAL A 14 -12.16 3.83 1.46
CA VAL A 14 -10.77 3.41 1.56
C VAL A 14 -10.77 2.04 2.22
N ASP A 15 -10.77 0.99 1.40
CA ASP A 15 -10.67 -0.38 1.92
C ASP A 15 -9.38 -0.51 2.74
N PRO A 16 -9.45 -1.06 3.96
CA PRO A 16 -8.24 -1.35 4.72
C PRO A 16 -7.45 -2.39 3.94
N LYS A 17 -6.26 -2.00 3.46
CA LYS A 17 -5.40 -2.89 2.69
C LYS A 17 -5.02 -4.08 3.60
N PRO A 18 -5.46 -5.31 3.30
CA PRO A 18 -5.20 -6.44 4.17
C PRO A 18 -3.70 -6.71 4.20
N VAL A 19 -3.18 -6.97 5.40
CA VAL A 19 -1.76 -7.31 5.60
C VAL A 19 -1.52 -8.71 5.05
N THR A 20 -0.68 -8.83 4.02
CA THR A 20 -0.35 -10.13 3.41
C THR A 20 0.53 -10.95 4.35
N GLU A 21 0.58 -12.27 4.16
CA GLU A 21 1.43 -13.15 5.00
C GLU A 21 2.91 -12.77 4.96
N ASN A 22 3.39 -12.30 3.80
CA ASN A 22 4.76 -11.82 3.64
C ASN A 22 5.01 -10.56 4.46
N ASP A 23 4.04 -9.63 4.48
CA ASP A 23 4.12 -8.43 5.30
C ASP A 23 4.13 -8.78 6.79
N LYS A 24 3.32 -9.76 7.22
CA LYS A 24 3.30 -10.23 8.62
C LYS A 24 4.67 -10.76 9.06
N LYS A 25 5.32 -11.57 8.22
CA LYS A 25 6.68 -12.10 8.49
C LYS A 25 7.69 -10.98 8.59
N LEU A 26 7.68 -10.06 7.62
CA LEU A 26 8.60 -8.92 7.58
C LEU A 26 8.44 -8.00 8.80
N ILE A 27 7.19 -7.71 9.20
CA ILE A 27 6.89 -6.94 10.42
C ILE A 27 7.44 -7.67 11.66
N SER A 28 7.20 -8.98 11.77
CA SER A 28 7.69 -9.79 12.90
C SER A 28 9.22 -9.76 13.02
N GLU A 29 9.93 -9.93 11.92
CA GLU A 29 11.41 -9.90 11.89
C GLU A 29 11.98 -8.54 12.27
N VAL A 30 11.36 -7.45 11.81
CA VAL A 30 11.78 -6.08 12.15
C VAL A 30 11.60 -5.83 13.64
N ILE A 31 10.46 -6.25 14.22
CA ILE A 31 10.19 -6.11 15.65
C ILE A 31 11.19 -6.93 16.47
N ALA A 32 11.41 -8.20 16.11
CA ALA A 32 12.35 -9.07 16.81
C ALA A 32 13.76 -8.48 16.80
N HIS A 33 14.22 -7.96 15.66
CA HIS A 33 15.51 -7.32 15.57
C HIS A 33 15.62 -6.06 16.43
N TYR A 34 14.58 -5.22 16.44
CA TYR A 34 14.58 -4.01 17.26
C TYR A 34 14.65 -4.35 18.74
N LYS A 35 13.89 -5.35 19.19
CA LYS A 35 13.94 -5.84 20.58
C LYS A 35 15.33 -6.37 20.96
N ALA A 36 16.01 -7.05 20.05
CA ALA A 36 17.33 -7.62 20.31
C ALA A 36 18.47 -6.57 20.31
N THR A 37 18.41 -5.58 19.42
CA THR A 37 19.54 -4.67 19.15
C THR A 37 19.31 -3.23 19.58
N GLY A 38 18.06 -2.84 19.84
CA GLY A 38 17.64 -1.45 20.05
C GLY A 38 17.76 -0.55 18.81
N LYS A 39 18.18 -1.09 17.66
CA LYS A 39 18.46 -0.34 16.44
C LYS A 39 17.37 -0.56 15.39
N LYS A 40 16.91 0.54 14.78
CA LYS A 40 15.92 0.50 13.70
C LYS A 40 16.57 -0.11 12.45
N LYS A 41 15.97 -1.18 11.92
CA LYS A 41 16.36 -1.75 10.62
C LYS A 41 15.77 -0.92 9.49
N ARG A 42 16.61 -0.49 8.54
CA ARG A 42 16.15 0.17 7.32
C ARG A 42 15.66 -0.91 6.35
N VAL A 43 14.35 -1.09 6.25
CA VAL A 43 13.76 -1.96 5.23
C VAL A 43 13.57 -1.16 3.95
N VAL A 44 14.17 -1.62 2.85
CA VAL A 44 13.92 -1.05 1.52
C VAL A 44 12.63 -1.68 1.01
N ILE A 45 11.52 -0.96 1.15
CA ILE A 45 10.25 -1.37 0.54
C ILE A 45 10.37 -1.05 -0.95
N SER A 46 10.63 -2.06 -1.78
CA SER A 46 10.50 -1.91 -3.22
C SER A 46 9.02 -1.71 -3.52
N LYS A 47 8.65 -0.48 -3.91
CA LYS A 47 7.33 -0.22 -4.47
C LYS A 47 7.22 -1.05 -5.74
N THR A 48 6.55 -2.19 -5.68
CA THR A 48 6.09 -2.88 -6.88
C THR A 48 5.16 -1.92 -7.61
N ALA A 49 5.66 -1.35 -8.70
CA ALA A 49 4.88 -0.53 -9.60
C ALA A 49 3.69 -1.37 -10.09
N ASN A 50 2.48 -1.03 -9.64
CA ASN A 50 1.26 -1.50 -10.28
C ASN A 50 1.31 -1.04 -11.74
N LYS A 51 1.78 -1.90 -12.64
CA LYS A 51 1.58 -1.70 -14.07
C LYS A 51 0.08 -1.87 -14.32
N PRO A 52 -0.64 -0.85 -14.81
CA PRO A 52 -2.01 -1.05 -15.22
C PRO A 52 -2.01 -2.10 -16.33
N LYS A 53 -2.79 -3.18 -16.14
CA LYS A 53 -3.08 -4.12 -17.22
C LYS A 53 -3.96 -3.39 -18.21
N ASP A 54 -3.36 -2.96 -19.33
CA ASP A 54 -4.09 -2.49 -20.50
C ASP A 54 -5.13 -3.55 -20.89
N SER A 55 -6.39 -3.31 -20.56
CA SER A 55 -7.50 -4.08 -21.10
C SER A 55 -7.61 -3.71 -22.58
N LYS A 56 -7.12 -4.60 -23.45
CA LYS A 56 -7.39 -4.58 -24.89
C LYS A 56 -8.90 -4.34 -25.11
N LYS A 57 -9.28 -3.12 -25.47
CA LYS A 57 -10.62 -2.80 -25.95
C LYS A 57 -10.71 -3.38 -27.36
N SER A 58 -11.29 -4.58 -27.44
CA SER A 58 -11.64 -5.27 -28.67
C SER A 58 -12.46 -4.35 -29.56
N SER A 59 -11.90 -4.00 -30.71
CA SER A 59 -12.61 -3.37 -31.83
C SER A 59 -13.69 -4.32 -32.36
N ARG A 60 -14.93 -3.84 -32.46
CA ARG A 60 -15.95 -4.31 -33.40
C ARG A 60 -16.73 -3.11 -33.88
#